data_AF-A0A1I5KMS6-F1
#
_entry.id   AF-A0A1I5KMS6-F1
#
_cell.length_a   1.000
_cell.length_b   1.000
_cell.length_c   1.000
_cell.angle_alpha   90.00
_cell.angle_beta   90.00
_cell.angle_gamma   90.00
#
_symmetry.space_group_name_H-M   'P 1'
#
loop_
_entity.id
_entity.type
_entity.pdbx_description
1 polymer ?
#
loop_
_entity_poly.entity_id
_entity_poly.type
_entity_poly.pdbx_seq_one_letter_code
_entity_poly.pdbx_strand_id
1 'polypeptide(L)'
;MTMITTRYYKVADHVFGIQTAVEDFALMRNYEPFCWDKDTALFILTIEDGERIDYTEELRQEEEGQEIFCGKTADGKSVFEFRWQYETAGWLVCPDDYHEGLLVMTGKYRKLAIDNALMVLYALATAPHDTVLFHAAVVSHKEKAYMFLGKSGTGKSTHARLWLKYIEGTALVNDDNPVVRIQHDGATVYGSPWSGKTPCYRNVCYPLGGIVLLSQAPYNKIRRLKGIEAYASLVPSISGKRWDQHVADGLHQTENALAMTTPVFHLECLPDEEAAKVCQEAVES
;
A
#
# COMPACT_ATOMS: atom_id res chain seq x y z
N MET A 1 -24.31 12.89 22.99
CA MET A 1 -24.05 11.64 22.25
C MET A 1 -23.39 12.02 20.95
N THR A 2 -22.15 11.58 20.75
CA THR A 2 -21.45 11.72 19.47
C THR A 2 -22.24 10.94 18.42
N MET A 3 -22.60 11.58 17.30
CA MET A 3 -23.32 10.88 16.25
C MET A 3 -22.34 9.98 15.49
N ILE A 4 -22.60 8.67 15.53
CA ILE A 4 -21.87 7.68 14.75
C ILE A 4 -22.51 7.58 13.37
N THR A 5 -21.68 7.55 12.34
CA THR A 5 -22.07 7.50 10.94
C THR A 5 -21.17 6.53 10.19
N THR A 6 -21.74 5.86 9.18
CA THR A 6 -20.98 5.01 8.27
C THR A 6 -20.76 5.71 6.94
N ARG A 7 -19.53 5.69 6.42
CA ARG A 7 -19.20 6.10 5.04
C ARG A 7 -18.50 4.96 4.32
N TYR A 8 -18.70 4.88 3.01
CA TYR A 8 -18.13 3.84 2.17
C TYR A 8 -17.12 4.44 1.19
N TYR A 9 -16.11 3.64 0.89
CA TYR A 9 -15.01 3.99 -0.01
C TYR A 9 -14.71 2.82 -0.93
N LYS A 10 -14.20 3.11 -2.13
CA LYS A 10 -13.80 2.09 -3.10
C LYS A 10 -12.38 2.34 -3.60
N VAL A 11 -11.51 1.34 -3.44
CA VAL A 11 -10.12 1.34 -3.92
C VAL A 11 -9.90 0.04 -4.69
N ALA A 12 -9.36 0.10 -5.91
CA ALA A 12 -9.14 -1.07 -6.78
C ALA A 12 -10.36 -2.02 -6.90
N ASP A 13 -11.57 -1.43 -6.93
CA ASP A 13 -12.89 -2.07 -6.89
C ASP A 13 -13.27 -2.83 -5.62
N HIS A 14 -12.44 -2.77 -4.58
CA HIS A 14 -12.80 -3.24 -3.25
C HIS A 14 -13.47 -2.12 -2.47
N VAL A 15 -14.71 -2.37 -2.05
CA VAL A 15 -15.49 -1.43 -1.24
C VAL A 15 -15.23 -1.74 0.24
N PHE A 16 -15.04 -0.72 1.06
CA PHE A 16 -14.96 -0.86 2.52
C PHE A 16 -15.76 0.23 3.22
N GLY A 17 -16.30 -0.10 4.39
CA GLY A 17 -17.06 0.81 5.24
C GLY A 17 -16.24 1.30 6.41
N ILE A 18 -16.52 2.51 6.86
CA ILE A 18 -15.92 3.11 8.06
C ILE A 18 -17.05 3.65 8.92
N GLN A 19 -17.16 3.13 10.13
CA GLN A 19 -18.15 3.52 11.12
C GLN A 19 -17.44 4.28 12.25
N THR A 20 -17.70 5.58 12.36
CA THR A 20 -17.04 6.43 13.37
C THR A 20 -17.85 7.69 13.68
N ALA A 21 -17.38 8.47 14.66
CA ALA A 21 -17.83 9.82 14.95
C ALA A 21 -17.66 10.76 13.74
N VAL A 22 -18.60 11.70 13.54
CA VAL A 22 -18.56 12.66 12.41
C VAL A 22 -17.24 13.43 12.35
N GLU A 23 -16.68 13.76 13.51
CA GLU A 23 -15.47 14.56 13.66
C GLU A 23 -14.23 13.84 13.10
N ASP A 24 -14.17 12.52 13.18
CA ASP A 24 -13.02 11.75 12.69
C ASP A 24 -12.91 11.79 11.16
N PHE A 25 -14.03 11.92 10.44
CA PHE A 25 -14.00 12.09 8.98
C PHE A 25 -13.28 13.36 8.54
N ALA A 26 -13.14 14.38 9.40
CA ALA A 26 -12.37 15.58 9.07
C ALA A 26 -10.86 15.30 8.92
N LEU A 27 -10.36 14.20 9.52
CA LEU A 27 -8.97 13.74 9.43
C LEU A 27 -8.69 12.89 8.18
N MET A 28 -9.74 12.52 7.45
CA MET A 28 -9.75 11.49 6.40
C MET A 28 -9.84 12.08 5.00
N ARG A 29 -9.33 13.30 4.79
CA ARG A 29 -9.39 13.99 3.49
C ARG A 29 -8.71 13.20 2.36
N ASN A 30 -7.73 12.36 2.70
CA ASN A 30 -7.07 11.46 1.75
C ASN A 30 -8.00 10.40 1.15
N TYR A 31 -9.13 10.10 1.79
CA TYR A 31 -10.12 9.14 1.31
C TYR A 31 -11.23 9.80 0.47
N GLU A 32 -11.38 11.13 0.49
CA GLU A 32 -12.44 11.84 -0.25
C GLU A 32 -12.51 11.49 -1.76
N PRO A 33 -11.38 11.34 -2.49
CA PRO A 33 -11.42 10.94 -3.90
C PRO A 33 -11.95 9.52 -4.15
N PHE A 34 -12.05 8.72 -3.09
CA PHE A 34 -12.44 7.31 -3.12
C PHE A 34 -13.83 7.07 -2.54
N CYS A 35 -14.59 8.11 -2.19
CA CYS A 35 -15.97 7.99 -1.69
C CYS A 35 -16.83 7.14 -2.62
N TRP A 36 -17.72 6.35 -2.02
CA TRP A 36 -18.60 5.42 -2.71
C TRP A 36 -19.98 5.39 -2.07
N ASP A 37 -21.02 5.24 -2.90
CA ASP A 37 -22.41 5.34 -2.44
C ASP A 37 -23.06 3.99 -2.11
N LYS A 38 -22.42 2.86 -2.44
CA LYS A 38 -22.98 1.53 -2.17
C LYS A 38 -22.43 0.94 -0.87
N ASP A 39 -23.30 0.22 -0.16
CA ASP A 39 -23.08 -0.31 1.18
C ASP A 39 -22.53 -1.76 1.21
N THR A 40 -22.37 -2.39 0.05
CA THR A 40 -21.81 -3.74 -0.05
C THR A 40 -20.29 -3.68 0.10
N ALA A 41 -19.82 -3.81 1.34
CA ALA A 41 -18.42 -3.70 1.72
C ALA A 41 -17.76 -5.08 1.91
N LEU A 42 -16.48 -5.18 1.51
CA LEU A 42 -15.59 -6.29 1.81
C LEU A 42 -15.30 -6.37 3.31
N PHE A 43 -15.12 -5.22 3.95
CA PHE A 43 -14.99 -5.11 5.39
C PHE A 43 -15.57 -3.80 5.93
N ILE A 44 -15.87 -3.77 7.24
CA ILE A 44 -16.22 -2.54 7.96
C ILE A 44 -15.23 -2.31 9.11
N LEU A 45 -14.61 -1.13 9.14
CA LEU A 45 -13.82 -0.68 10.29
C LEU A 45 -14.68 0.19 11.20
N THR A 46 -14.86 -0.25 12.45
CA THR A 46 -15.42 0.57 13.52
C THR A 46 -14.30 1.27 14.26
N ILE A 47 -14.46 2.56 14.55
CA ILE A 47 -13.45 3.36 15.23
C ILE A 47 -14.06 3.92 16.52
N GLU A 48 -13.37 3.72 17.64
CA GLU A 48 -13.77 4.26 18.94
C GLU A 48 -12.55 4.68 19.77
N ASP A 49 -12.80 5.51 20.78
CA ASP A 49 -11.82 5.78 21.83
C ASP A 49 -12.02 4.79 22.96
N GLY A 50 -10.93 4.25 23.50
CA GLY A 50 -11.03 3.25 24.55
C GLY A 50 -9.73 3.00 25.29
N GLU A 51 -9.78 2.00 26.16
CA GLU A 51 -8.64 1.57 26.95
C GLU A 51 -7.74 0.62 26.18
N ARG A 52 -6.58 0.31 26.78
CA ARG A 52 -5.60 -0.61 26.21
C ARG A 52 -6.20 -1.99 25.93
N ILE A 53 -5.86 -2.55 24.78
CA ILE A 53 -6.13 -3.96 24.46
C ILE A 53 -4.99 -4.83 24.98
N ASP A 54 -5.33 -5.86 25.76
CA ASP A 54 -4.37 -6.88 26.20
C ASP A 54 -4.19 -7.94 25.12
N TYR A 55 -2.94 -8.20 24.74
CA TYR A 55 -2.58 -9.18 23.72
C TYR A 55 -1.17 -9.74 23.96
N THR A 56 -0.89 -10.91 23.38
CA THR A 56 0.45 -11.50 23.34
C THR A 56 1.11 -11.12 22.03
N GLU A 57 2.25 -10.42 22.10
CA GLU A 57 3.04 -10.05 20.93
C GLU A 57 3.61 -11.30 20.25
N GLU A 58 3.48 -11.35 18.92
CA GLU A 58 4.06 -12.40 18.07
C GLU A 58 5.16 -11.83 17.16
N LEU A 59 4.96 -10.62 16.65
CA LEU A 59 5.88 -9.97 15.72
C LEU A 59 5.85 -8.45 15.89
N ARG A 60 6.94 -7.79 15.51
CA ARG A 60 7.00 -6.34 15.33
C ARG A 60 7.66 -5.96 14.01
N GLN A 61 7.24 -4.82 13.48
CA GLN A 61 7.83 -4.17 12.31
C GLN A 61 8.13 -2.71 12.65
N GLU A 62 9.28 -2.21 12.19
CA GLU A 62 9.69 -0.81 12.40
C GLU A 62 10.16 -0.22 11.07
N GLU A 63 9.58 0.92 10.68
CA GLU A 63 9.97 1.67 9.50
C GLU A 63 9.84 3.18 9.75
N GLU A 64 10.93 3.93 9.53
CA GLU A 64 11.00 5.40 9.70
C GLU A 64 10.40 5.92 11.03
N GLY A 65 10.49 5.16 12.13
CA GLY A 65 9.98 5.53 13.46
C GLY A 65 8.49 5.24 13.70
N GLN A 66 7.81 4.63 12.72
CA GLN A 66 6.53 3.95 12.92
C GLN A 66 6.80 2.51 13.32
N GLU A 67 6.13 2.04 14.38
CA GLU A 67 6.20 0.65 14.80
C GLU A 67 4.79 0.02 14.72
N ILE A 68 4.72 -1.18 14.16
CA ILE A 68 3.51 -2.01 14.16
C ILE A 68 3.82 -3.29 14.91
N PHE A 69 3.17 -3.47 16.07
CA PHE A 69 3.26 -4.71 16.83
C PHE A 69 2.06 -5.55 16.48
N CYS A 70 2.29 -6.82 16.19
CA CYS A 70 1.27 -7.79 15.81
C CYS A 70 1.19 -8.87 16.88
N GLY A 71 -0.02 -9.31 17.19
CA GLY A 71 -0.20 -10.39 18.15
C GLY A 71 -1.64 -10.88 18.23
N LYS A 72 -1.94 -11.58 19.34
CA LYS A 72 -3.23 -12.22 19.56
C LYS A 72 -3.81 -11.87 20.92
N THR A 73 -5.11 -11.55 20.96
CA THR A 73 -5.87 -11.46 22.23
C THR A 73 -6.04 -12.86 22.85
N ALA A 74 -6.49 -12.91 24.12
CA ALA A 74 -6.77 -14.18 24.81
C ALA A 74 -7.86 -15.03 24.12
N ASP A 75 -8.80 -14.40 23.41
CA ASP A 75 -9.84 -15.07 22.61
C ASP A 75 -9.40 -15.34 21.15
N GLY A 76 -8.13 -15.10 20.81
CA GLY A 76 -7.52 -15.51 19.53
C GLY A 76 -7.69 -14.52 18.37
N LYS A 77 -8.20 -13.31 18.61
CA LYS A 77 -8.31 -12.26 17.58
C LYS A 77 -6.96 -11.64 17.27
N SER A 78 -6.75 -11.28 16.01
CA SER A 78 -5.55 -10.59 15.56
C SER A 78 -5.53 -9.14 16.04
N VAL A 79 -4.40 -8.71 16.60
CA VAL A 79 -4.18 -7.34 17.10
C VAL A 79 -3.01 -6.71 16.36
N PHE A 80 -3.19 -5.46 15.96
CA PHE A 80 -2.15 -4.59 15.42
C PHE A 80 -2.09 -3.31 16.25
N GLU A 81 -1.03 -3.14 17.03
CA GLU A 81 -0.77 -1.90 17.76
C GLU A 81 0.07 -0.95 16.90
N PHE A 82 -0.43 0.26 16.69
CA PHE A 82 0.26 1.31 15.95
C PHE A 82 0.94 2.26 16.92
N ARG A 83 2.27 2.38 16.83
CA ARG A 83 3.06 3.29 17.65
C ARG A 83 3.81 4.31 16.81
N TRP A 84 3.92 5.51 17.36
CA TRP A 84 4.70 6.61 16.80
C TRP A 84 5.50 7.27 17.92
N GLN A 85 6.81 7.43 17.73
CA GLN A 85 7.70 7.99 18.75
C GLN A 85 7.54 7.30 20.11
N TYR A 86 7.42 5.97 20.10
CA TYR A 86 7.20 5.12 21.28
C TYR A 86 5.86 5.33 22.02
N GLU A 87 4.94 6.10 21.46
CA GLU A 87 3.59 6.28 22.00
C GLU A 87 2.57 5.51 21.17
N THR A 88 1.65 4.81 21.84
CA THR A 88 0.59 4.07 21.17
C THR A 88 -0.50 5.02 20.68
N ALA A 89 -0.79 4.95 19.38
CA ALA A 89 -1.87 5.68 18.74
C ALA A 89 -3.20 4.91 18.85
N GLY A 90 -3.15 3.58 18.74
CA GLY A 90 -4.31 2.71 18.91
C GLY A 90 -4.02 1.25 18.57
N TRP A 91 -5.05 0.42 18.73
CA TRP A 91 -5.04 -1.02 18.45
C TRP A 91 -6.15 -1.35 17.45
N LEU A 92 -5.79 -1.94 16.32
CA LEU A 92 -6.75 -2.62 15.45
C LEU A 92 -6.92 -4.06 15.94
N VAL A 93 -8.15 -4.44 16.24
CA VAL A 93 -8.55 -5.81 16.58
C VAL A 93 -9.45 -6.34 15.48
N CYS A 94 -9.15 -7.51 14.93
CA CYS A 94 -9.95 -8.13 13.87
C CYS A 94 -9.99 -9.67 14.00
N PRO A 95 -11.10 -10.30 13.56
CA PRO A 95 -11.13 -11.74 13.34
C PRO A 95 -10.20 -12.14 12.19
N ASP A 96 -9.95 -13.45 12.07
CA ASP A 96 -9.02 -13.99 11.06
C ASP A 96 -9.54 -13.94 9.62
N ASP A 97 -10.83 -13.63 9.41
CA ASP A 97 -11.42 -13.42 8.08
C ASP A 97 -11.39 -11.96 7.62
N TYR A 98 -10.97 -11.03 8.48
CA TYR A 98 -10.79 -9.61 8.18
C TYR A 98 -12.03 -8.87 7.62
N HIS A 99 -13.24 -9.43 7.78
CA HIS A 99 -14.49 -8.80 7.32
C HIS A 99 -14.98 -7.68 8.26
N GLU A 100 -14.45 -7.61 9.47
CA GLU A 100 -14.67 -6.53 10.40
C GLU A 100 -13.37 -6.13 11.09
N GLY A 101 -13.30 -4.89 11.57
CA GLY A 101 -12.20 -4.43 12.40
C GLY A 101 -12.71 -3.44 13.44
N LEU A 102 -12.08 -3.45 14.61
CA LEU A 102 -12.27 -2.46 15.65
C LEU A 102 -10.95 -1.74 15.88
N LEU A 103 -10.90 -0.44 15.57
CA LEU A 103 -9.81 0.43 15.96
C LEU A 103 -10.15 1.12 17.27
N VAL A 104 -9.44 0.75 18.34
CA VAL A 104 -9.48 1.41 19.64
C VAL A 104 -8.34 2.43 19.73
N MET A 105 -8.66 3.71 19.79
CA MET A 105 -7.68 4.80 19.84
C MET A 105 -7.41 5.28 21.26
N THR A 106 -6.19 5.75 21.49
CA THR A 106 -5.77 6.37 22.77
C THR A 106 -6.11 7.87 22.86
N GLY A 107 -6.67 8.44 21.79
CA GLY A 107 -6.82 9.88 21.60
C GLY A 107 -5.56 10.60 21.06
N LYS A 108 -4.40 9.94 21.01
CA LYS A 108 -3.17 10.48 20.41
C LYS A 108 -2.99 10.01 18.98
N TYR A 109 -2.39 10.85 18.14
CA TYR A 109 -2.06 10.52 16.74
C TYR A 109 -3.23 9.90 15.94
N ARG A 110 -4.47 10.34 16.17
CA ARG A 110 -5.70 9.74 15.59
C ARG A 110 -5.60 9.45 14.10
N LYS A 111 -5.12 10.42 13.31
CA LYS A 111 -4.96 10.26 11.87
C LYS A 111 -4.04 9.08 11.51
N LEU A 112 -2.92 8.93 12.21
CA LEU A 112 -1.98 7.83 12.00
C LEU A 112 -2.61 6.49 12.36
N ALA A 113 -3.34 6.41 13.48
CA ALA A 113 -4.06 5.21 13.86
C ALA A 113 -5.09 4.80 12.80
N ILE A 114 -5.90 5.76 12.33
CA ILE A 114 -6.93 5.53 11.30
C ILE A 114 -6.30 5.07 9.98
N ASP A 115 -5.27 5.78 9.50
CA ASP A 115 -4.63 5.44 8.23
C ASP A 115 -3.97 4.06 8.27
N ASN A 116 -3.23 3.74 9.34
CA ASN A 116 -2.56 2.46 9.46
C ASN A 116 -3.54 1.31 9.68
N ALA A 117 -4.61 1.50 10.46
CA ALA A 117 -5.65 0.49 10.63
C ALA A 117 -6.34 0.15 9.30
N LEU A 118 -6.72 1.17 8.53
CA LEU A 118 -7.35 0.97 7.23
C LEU A 118 -6.39 0.33 6.23
N MET A 119 -5.13 0.77 6.19
CA MET A 119 -4.12 0.20 5.31
C MET A 119 -3.87 -1.28 5.61
N VAL A 120 -3.68 -1.63 6.89
CA VAL A 120 -3.44 -3.01 7.32
C VAL A 120 -4.67 -3.87 7.05
N LEU A 121 -5.85 -3.44 7.48
CA LEU A 121 -7.08 -4.22 7.28
C LEU A 121 -7.37 -4.42 5.79
N TYR A 122 -7.18 -3.39 4.97
CA TYR A 122 -7.34 -3.50 3.52
C TYR A 122 -6.33 -4.48 2.91
N ALA A 123 -5.05 -4.40 3.27
CA ALA A 123 -4.03 -5.31 2.74
C ALA A 123 -4.34 -6.78 3.08
N LEU A 124 -4.83 -7.05 4.30
CA LEU A 124 -5.18 -8.40 4.74
C LEU A 124 -6.46 -8.90 4.07
N ALA A 125 -7.51 -8.07 4.04
CA ALA A 125 -8.79 -8.45 3.46
C ALA A 125 -8.73 -8.62 1.94
N THR A 126 -7.82 -7.91 1.25
CA THR A 126 -7.74 -7.96 -0.23
C THR A 126 -6.71 -8.95 -0.78
N ALA A 127 -5.77 -9.44 0.03
CA ALA A 127 -4.77 -10.42 -0.40
C ALA A 127 -5.38 -11.68 -1.06
N PRO A 128 -6.50 -12.26 -0.56
CA PRO A 128 -7.16 -13.40 -1.21
C PRO A 128 -7.86 -13.09 -2.53
N HIS A 129 -7.94 -11.82 -2.93
CA HIS A 129 -8.65 -11.32 -4.10
C HIS A 129 -7.70 -10.78 -5.17
N ASP A 130 -6.55 -11.44 -5.34
CA ASP A 130 -5.51 -11.11 -6.33
C ASP A 130 -5.06 -9.64 -6.29
N THR A 131 -5.05 -9.06 -5.08
CA THR A 131 -4.82 -7.63 -4.86
C THR A 131 -3.79 -7.45 -3.76
N VAL A 132 -2.79 -6.61 -4.00
CA VAL A 132 -1.69 -6.37 -3.07
C VAL A 132 -1.35 -4.89 -2.96
N LEU A 133 -0.94 -4.46 -1.77
CA LEU A 133 -0.31 -3.16 -1.55
C LEU A 133 1.19 -3.29 -1.74
N PHE A 134 1.75 -2.40 -2.56
CA PHE A 134 3.19 -2.28 -2.77
C PHE A 134 3.74 -1.07 -2.03
N HIS A 135 4.92 -1.20 -1.44
CA HIS A 135 5.75 -0.08 -1.05
C HIS A 135 6.53 0.46 -2.27
N ALA A 136 5.94 1.40 -3.01
CA ALA A 136 6.42 1.86 -4.31
C ALA A 136 6.03 3.32 -4.63
N ALA A 137 6.81 3.95 -5.53
CA ALA A 137 6.39 5.17 -6.21
C ALA A 137 5.91 4.82 -7.63
N VAL A 138 4.84 5.46 -8.10
CA VAL A 138 4.21 5.12 -9.39
C VAL A 138 3.95 6.36 -10.22
N VAL A 139 4.37 6.31 -11.48
CA VAL A 139 4.03 7.31 -12.49
C VAL A 139 3.20 6.67 -13.60
N SER A 140 2.39 7.48 -14.28
CA SER A 140 1.74 7.12 -15.52
C SER A 140 2.38 7.86 -16.68
N HIS A 141 2.60 7.16 -17.79
CA HIS A 141 3.05 7.74 -19.05
C HIS A 141 2.51 6.91 -20.21
N LYS A 142 2.01 7.57 -21.28
CA LYS A 142 1.37 6.93 -22.44
C LYS A 142 0.33 5.86 -22.06
N GLU A 143 -0.62 6.22 -21.17
CA GLU A 143 -1.71 5.35 -20.70
C GLU A 143 -1.28 4.06 -19.96
N LYS A 144 -0.03 3.98 -19.51
CA LYS A 144 0.47 2.87 -18.69
C LYS A 144 1.07 3.38 -17.38
N ALA A 145 1.04 2.54 -16.34
CA ALA A 145 1.73 2.80 -15.08
C ALA A 145 3.11 2.13 -15.02
N TYR A 146 4.08 2.82 -14.42
CA TYR A 146 5.43 2.32 -14.15
C TYR A 146 5.72 2.45 -12.66
N MET A 147 6.08 1.32 -12.04
CA MET A 147 6.32 1.23 -10.61
C MET A 147 7.82 1.22 -10.30
N PHE A 148 8.23 2.02 -9.32
CA PHE A 148 9.60 2.08 -8.84
C PHE A 148 9.67 1.46 -7.45
N LEU A 149 10.36 0.33 -7.36
CA LEU A 149 10.62 -0.41 -6.13
C LEU A 149 12.02 -0.12 -5.60
N GLY A 150 12.26 -0.45 -4.34
CA GLY A 150 13.57 -0.31 -3.71
C GLY A 150 13.44 -0.19 -2.20
N LYS A 151 14.52 -0.54 -1.49
CA LYS A 151 14.59 -0.39 -0.03
C LYS A 151 14.29 1.06 0.37
N SER A 152 13.80 1.28 1.59
CA SER A 152 13.68 2.64 2.11
C SER A 152 15.01 3.40 1.97
N GLY A 153 14.92 4.68 1.58
CA GLY A 153 16.08 5.53 1.25
C GLY A 153 16.70 5.33 -0.14
N THR A 154 16.28 4.33 -0.94
CA THR A 154 16.90 4.07 -2.26
C THR A 154 16.55 5.12 -3.32
N GLY A 155 15.52 5.94 -3.09
CA GLY A 155 15.17 7.07 -3.97
C GLY A 155 13.97 6.86 -4.89
N LYS A 156 13.01 5.98 -4.55
CA LYS A 156 11.76 5.73 -5.32
C LYS A 156 11.05 7.04 -5.71
N SER A 157 10.71 7.87 -4.73
CA SER A 157 10.07 9.18 -4.96
C SER A 157 10.97 10.15 -5.72
N THR A 158 12.29 10.07 -5.52
CA THR A 158 13.25 10.86 -6.30
C THR A 158 13.20 10.48 -7.77
N HIS A 159 13.17 9.19 -8.09
CA HIS A 159 13.09 8.71 -9.46
C HIS A 159 11.75 9.07 -10.12
N ALA A 160 10.63 8.94 -9.41
CA ALA A 160 9.34 9.43 -9.90
C ALA A 160 9.36 10.93 -10.22
N ARG A 161 10.01 11.76 -9.39
CA ARG A 161 10.19 13.20 -9.67
C ARG A 161 11.06 13.48 -10.89
N LEU A 162 12.06 12.65 -11.17
CA LEU A 162 12.88 12.78 -12.38
C LEU A 162 12.02 12.54 -13.62
N TRP A 163 11.16 11.52 -13.62
CA TRP A 163 10.18 11.30 -14.69
C TRP A 163 9.25 12.50 -14.87
N LEU A 164 8.65 13.01 -13.79
CA LEU A 164 7.77 14.19 -13.86
C LEU A 164 8.46 15.44 -14.43
N LYS A 165 9.76 15.58 -14.17
CA LYS A 165 10.54 16.75 -14.57
C LYS A 165 11.06 16.67 -16.01
N TYR A 166 11.44 15.48 -16.46
CA TYR A 166 12.23 15.31 -17.68
C TYR A 166 11.53 14.49 -18.78
N ILE A 167 10.42 13.83 -18.47
CA ILE A 167 9.64 13.03 -19.42
C ILE A 167 8.26 13.67 -19.56
N GLU A 168 8.06 14.39 -20.67
CA GLU A 168 6.82 15.07 -20.98
C GLU A 168 5.63 14.09 -21.02
N GLY A 169 4.49 14.50 -20.48
CA GLY A 169 3.29 13.65 -20.39
C GLY A 169 3.27 12.67 -19.21
N THR A 170 4.28 12.70 -18.35
CA THR A 170 4.28 11.92 -17.09
C THR A 170 3.35 12.56 -16.06
N ALA A 171 2.59 11.74 -15.33
CA ALA A 171 1.86 12.16 -14.14
C ALA A 171 2.11 11.22 -12.95
N LEU A 172 2.02 11.73 -11.72
CA LEU A 172 2.15 10.93 -10.51
C LEU A 172 0.83 10.18 -10.23
N VAL A 173 0.91 8.88 -9.96
CA VAL A 173 -0.25 8.03 -9.63
C VAL A 173 -0.35 7.84 -8.12
N ASN A 174 0.75 7.46 -7.48
CA ASN A 174 0.87 7.30 -6.03
C ASN A 174 2.35 7.35 -5.63
N ASP A 175 2.65 7.77 -4.40
CA ASP A 175 4.03 7.87 -3.89
C ASP A 175 4.14 7.28 -2.49
N ASP A 176 3.75 6.01 -2.30
CA ASP A 176 4.20 5.11 -1.22
C ASP A 176 3.51 3.74 -1.26
N ASN A 177 2.17 3.72 -1.33
CA ASN A 177 1.34 2.53 -1.14
C ASN A 177 0.32 2.33 -2.28
N PRO A 178 0.74 2.25 -3.56
CA PRO A 178 -0.16 1.91 -4.66
C PRO A 178 -0.76 0.51 -4.46
N VAL A 179 -1.93 0.31 -5.05
CA VAL A 179 -2.58 -1.00 -5.09
C VAL A 179 -2.36 -1.60 -6.47
N VAL A 180 -1.96 -2.87 -6.52
CA VAL A 180 -1.89 -3.65 -7.76
C VAL A 180 -2.89 -4.78 -7.68
N ARG A 181 -3.65 -4.97 -8.75
CA ARG A 181 -4.63 -6.05 -8.86
C ARG A 181 -4.43 -6.83 -10.15
N ILE A 182 -4.48 -8.16 -10.06
CA ILE A 182 -4.51 -9.03 -11.23
C ILE A 182 -5.95 -9.15 -11.70
N GLN A 183 -6.15 -8.87 -12.98
CA GLN A 183 -7.43 -8.97 -13.67
C GLN A 183 -7.25 -9.89 -14.89
N HIS A 184 -8.35 -10.19 -15.58
CA HIS A 184 -8.31 -11.11 -16.73
C HIS A 184 -7.34 -10.62 -17.83
N ASP A 185 -7.27 -9.31 -18.06
CA ASP A 185 -6.47 -8.67 -19.10
C ASP A 185 -5.04 -8.32 -18.66
N GLY A 186 -4.67 -8.59 -17.41
CA GLY A 186 -3.33 -8.38 -16.88
C GLY A 186 -3.34 -7.70 -15.51
N ALA A 187 -2.19 -7.12 -15.15
CA ALA A 187 -2.07 -6.36 -13.91
C ALA A 187 -2.45 -4.89 -14.12
N THR A 188 -3.25 -4.34 -13.21
CA THR A 188 -3.64 -2.94 -13.19
C THR A 188 -3.14 -2.29 -11.91
N VAL A 189 -2.55 -1.09 -12.02
CA VAL A 189 -2.13 -0.28 -10.88
C VAL A 189 -3.16 0.79 -10.60
N TYR A 190 -3.45 0.98 -9.32
CA TYR A 190 -4.39 1.98 -8.82
C TYR A 190 -3.66 2.94 -7.90
N GLY A 191 -4.03 4.22 -7.97
CA GLY A 191 -3.77 5.13 -6.86
C GLY A 191 -4.57 4.71 -5.63
N SER A 192 -4.13 5.16 -4.45
CA SER A 192 -4.71 4.78 -3.17
C SER A 192 -4.78 6.00 -2.22
N PRO A 193 -5.54 5.90 -1.11
CA PRO A 193 -5.56 6.94 -0.08
C PRO A 193 -4.29 6.96 0.79
N TRP A 194 -3.36 6.02 0.58
CA TRP A 194 -2.11 5.90 1.31
C TRP A 194 -0.96 6.36 0.42
N SER A 195 -0.35 7.48 0.79
CA SER A 195 0.77 8.09 0.06
C SER A 195 1.75 8.65 1.08
N GLY A 196 3.02 8.68 0.71
CA GLY A 196 4.11 9.03 1.60
C GLY A 196 4.31 10.53 1.69
N LYS A 197 5.57 10.96 1.63
CA LYS A 197 5.97 12.37 1.84
C LYS A 197 5.36 13.31 0.81
N THR A 198 5.02 12.82 -0.38
CA THR A 198 4.26 13.58 -1.38
C THR A 198 2.79 13.18 -1.29
N PRO A 199 1.89 14.07 -0.83
CA PRO A 199 0.46 13.79 -0.86
C PRO A 199 -0.03 13.57 -2.30
N CYS A 200 -0.47 12.36 -2.62
CA CYS A 200 -1.00 11.99 -3.93
C CYS A 200 -2.16 11.00 -3.76
N TYR A 201 -3.36 11.53 -3.54
CA TYR A 201 -4.58 10.75 -3.33
C TYR A 201 -5.43 10.81 -4.58
N ARG A 202 -5.14 9.96 -5.56
CA ARG A 202 -5.80 10.00 -6.88
C ARG A 202 -6.52 8.69 -7.14
N ASN A 203 -7.83 8.76 -7.36
CA ASN A 203 -8.63 7.63 -7.79
C ASN A 203 -8.51 7.44 -9.31
N VAL A 204 -7.34 6.95 -9.73
CA VAL A 204 -6.98 6.68 -11.12
C VAL A 204 -6.39 5.28 -11.22
N CYS A 205 -6.47 4.67 -12.41
CA CYS A 205 -5.88 3.36 -12.66
C CYS A 205 -5.33 3.28 -14.09
N TYR A 206 -4.30 2.46 -14.26
CA TYR A 206 -3.67 2.21 -15.56
C TYR A 206 -3.17 0.76 -15.63
N PRO A 207 -3.17 0.13 -16.82
CA PRO A 207 -2.46 -1.11 -17.05
C PRO A 207 -0.99 -0.98 -16.63
N LEU A 208 -0.46 -2.01 -15.97
CA LEU A 208 0.92 -2.04 -15.50
C LEU A 208 1.87 -2.24 -16.69
N GLY A 209 2.60 -1.20 -17.04
CA GLY A 209 3.58 -1.19 -18.13
C GLY A 209 4.94 -1.76 -17.74
N GLY A 210 5.35 -1.65 -16.47
CA GLY A 210 6.61 -2.19 -16.00
C GLY A 210 6.88 -1.92 -14.51
N ILE A 211 7.74 -2.74 -13.93
CA ILE A 211 8.21 -2.62 -12.55
C ILE A 211 9.73 -2.50 -12.60
N VAL A 212 10.29 -1.50 -11.92
CA VAL A 212 11.72 -1.23 -11.90
C VAL A 212 12.21 -1.25 -10.46
N LEU A 213 13.04 -2.23 -10.12
CA LEU A 213 13.79 -2.26 -8.88
C LEU A 213 14.97 -1.29 -8.99
N LEU A 214 15.01 -0.30 -8.11
CA LEU A 214 16.09 0.68 -8.05
C LEU A 214 17.21 0.22 -7.12
N SER A 215 18.44 0.55 -7.47
CA SER A 215 19.60 0.54 -6.57
C SER A 215 20.57 1.67 -6.93
N GLN A 216 21.20 2.26 -5.92
CA GLN A 216 22.18 3.33 -6.14
C GLN A 216 23.47 2.77 -6.74
N ALA A 217 23.99 3.45 -7.76
CA ALA A 217 25.26 3.14 -8.40
C ALA A 217 25.92 4.42 -8.95
N PRO A 218 27.24 4.43 -9.21
CA PRO A 218 27.92 5.58 -9.82
C PRO A 218 27.72 5.66 -11.35
N TYR A 219 26.72 4.97 -11.89
CA TYR A 219 26.41 4.90 -13.32
C TYR A 219 24.92 4.56 -13.51
N ASN A 220 24.42 4.76 -14.74
CA ASN A 220 23.07 4.42 -15.15
C ASN A 220 23.08 3.14 -16.01
N LYS A 221 22.52 2.04 -15.48
CA LYS A 221 22.44 0.75 -16.19
C LYS A 221 21.16 0.03 -15.82
N ILE A 222 20.37 -0.31 -16.84
CA ILE A 222 19.14 -1.08 -16.69
C ILE A 222 19.28 -2.45 -17.33
N ARG A 223 18.71 -3.47 -16.69
CA ARG A 223 18.59 -4.82 -17.25
C ARG A 223 17.24 -5.42 -16.95
N ARG A 224 16.81 -6.33 -17.82
CA ARG A 224 15.60 -7.12 -17.63
C ARG A 224 15.81 -8.19 -16.55
N LEU A 225 14.87 -8.31 -15.61
CA LEU A 225 14.77 -9.45 -14.69
C LEU A 225 13.76 -10.48 -15.24
N LYS A 226 14.01 -11.77 -14.99
CA LYS A 226 13.14 -12.86 -15.42
C LYS A 226 13.04 -13.96 -14.37
N GLY A 227 11.93 -14.69 -14.39
CA GLY A 227 11.72 -15.87 -13.54
C GLY A 227 11.94 -15.56 -12.06
N ILE A 228 12.83 -16.31 -11.42
CA ILE A 228 13.09 -16.21 -9.98
C ILE A 228 13.69 -14.84 -9.58
N GLU A 229 14.49 -14.20 -10.44
CA GLU A 229 15.02 -12.86 -10.13
C GLU A 229 13.91 -11.82 -10.08
N ALA A 230 12.96 -11.90 -11.02
CA ALA A 230 11.80 -11.01 -11.04
C ALA A 230 10.96 -11.23 -9.77
N TYR A 231 10.60 -12.47 -9.47
CA TYR A 231 9.86 -12.83 -8.26
C TYR A 231 10.53 -12.30 -6.98
N ALA A 232 11.82 -12.61 -6.80
CA ALA A 232 12.57 -12.21 -5.61
C ALA A 232 12.69 -10.68 -5.45
N SER A 233 12.59 -9.92 -6.55
CA SER A 233 12.59 -8.45 -6.49
C SER A 233 11.26 -7.85 -6.02
N LEU A 234 10.14 -8.57 -6.16
CA LEU A 234 8.80 -8.08 -5.81
C LEU A 234 8.48 -8.31 -4.32
N VAL A 235 8.77 -9.50 -3.81
CA VAL A 235 8.41 -9.97 -2.46
C VAL A 235 8.72 -8.95 -1.35
N PRO A 236 9.91 -8.32 -1.30
CA PRO A 236 10.25 -7.41 -0.20
C PRO A 236 9.49 -6.08 -0.25
N SER A 237 8.84 -5.75 -1.37
CA SER A 237 8.10 -4.51 -1.56
C SER A 237 6.60 -4.68 -1.44
N ILE A 238 6.10 -5.84 -1.00
CA ILE A 238 4.67 -6.09 -0.79
C ILE A 238 4.40 -6.25 0.71
N SER A 239 3.48 -5.43 1.21
CA SER A 239 3.02 -5.47 2.60
C SER A 239 2.15 -6.70 2.84
N GLY A 240 2.34 -7.40 3.97
CA GLY A 240 1.43 -8.49 4.34
C GLY A 240 1.86 -9.37 5.50
N LYS A 241 0.88 -10.07 6.09
CA LYS A 241 1.03 -11.02 7.20
C LYS A 241 1.40 -12.41 6.69
N ARG A 242 2.66 -12.58 6.24
CA ARG A 242 3.11 -13.81 5.56
C ARG A 242 3.10 -15.10 6.40
N TRP A 243 2.87 -15.02 7.70
CA TRP A 243 2.68 -16.18 8.58
C TRP A 243 1.22 -16.62 8.71
N ASP A 244 0.29 -15.81 8.21
CA ASP A 244 -1.10 -16.21 7.99
C ASP A 244 -1.18 -16.96 6.67
N GLN A 245 -1.63 -18.22 6.68
CA GLN A 245 -1.64 -19.04 5.48
C GLN A 245 -2.54 -18.46 4.38
N HIS A 246 -3.73 -17.95 4.73
CA HIS A 246 -4.68 -17.47 3.74
C HIS A 246 -4.18 -16.19 3.06
N VAL A 247 -3.62 -15.27 3.85
CA VAL A 247 -2.98 -14.06 3.33
C VAL A 247 -1.75 -14.43 2.49
N ALA A 248 -0.89 -15.31 3.01
CA ALA A 248 0.32 -15.72 2.31
C ALA A 248 0.00 -16.34 0.94
N ASP A 249 -0.95 -17.25 0.84
CA ASP A 249 -1.33 -17.89 -0.43
C ASP A 249 -1.76 -16.86 -1.48
N GLY A 250 -2.60 -15.88 -1.10
CA GLY A 250 -3.04 -14.79 -1.97
C GLY A 250 -1.90 -13.86 -2.42
N LEU A 251 -0.96 -13.54 -1.52
CA LEU A 251 0.23 -12.76 -1.86
C LEU A 251 1.11 -13.51 -2.86
N HIS A 252 1.42 -14.79 -2.62
CA HIS A 252 2.27 -15.60 -3.49
C HIS A 252 1.63 -15.79 -4.87
N GLN A 253 0.30 -15.98 -4.93
CA GLN A 253 -0.43 -16.07 -6.20
C GLN A 253 -0.26 -14.78 -7.03
N THR A 254 -0.46 -13.62 -6.39
CA THR A 254 -0.29 -12.32 -7.05
C THR A 254 1.15 -12.06 -7.49
N GLU A 255 2.12 -12.34 -6.63
CA GLU A 255 3.56 -12.21 -6.91
C GLU A 255 4.00 -13.06 -8.10
N ASN A 256 3.55 -14.32 -8.15
CA ASN A 256 3.84 -15.22 -9.25
C ASN A 256 3.21 -14.72 -10.56
N ALA A 257 1.96 -14.26 -10.53
CA ALA A 257 1.29 -13.69 -11.69
C ALA A 257 2.07 -12.48 -12.23
N LEU A 258 2.49 -11.56 -11.36
CA LEU A 258 3.29 -10.39 -11.75
C LEU A 258 4.65 -10.79 -12.33
N ALA A 259 5.39 -11.67 -11.67
CA ALA A 259 6.70 -12.10 -12.13
C ALA A 259 6.66 -12.78 -13.52
N MET A 260 5.54 -13.41 -13.87
CA MET A 260 5.34 -14.10 -15.14
C MET A 260 4.78 -13.21 -16.25
N THR A 261 3.91 -12.25 -15.92
CA THR A 261 3.16 -11.46 -16.92
C THR A 261 3.68 -10.04 -17.07
N THR A 262 4.38 -9.51 -16.08
CA THR A 262 4.80 -8.11 -16.04
C THR A 262 6.31 -7.99 -16.31
N PRO A 263 6.72 -7.16 -17.28
CA PRO A 263 7.41 -5.91 -16.98
C PRO A 263 8.62 -5.75 -16.03
N VAL A 264 9.32 -6.73 -15.44
CA VAL A 264 10.31 -6.44 -14.36
C VAL A 264 11.75 -6.10 -14.83
N PHE A 265 12.33 -5.02 -14.29
CA PHE A 265 13.68 -4.54 -14.54
C PHE A 265 14.44 -4.23 -13.24
N HIS A 266 15.77 -4.21 -13.34
CA HIS A 266 16.66 -3.70 -12.30
C HIS A 266 17.46 -2.54 -12.88
N LEU A 267 17.37 -1.38 -12.24
CA LEU A 267 18.05 -0.14 -12.59
C LEU A 267 19.05 0.24 -11.50
N GLU A 268 20.33 0.18 -11.86
CA GLU A 268 21.42 0.81 -11.14
C GLU A 268 21.53 2.25 -11.62
N CYS A 269 21.40 3.25 -10.74
CA CYS A 269 21.32 4.64 -11.18
C CYS A 269 21.89 5.69 -10.24
N LEU A 270 22.27 6.81 -10.86
CA LEU A 270 22.41 8.13 -10.27
C LEU A 270 21.03 8.83 -10.21
N PRO A 271 20.82 9.82 -9.33
CA PRO A 271 19.56 10.57 -9.27
C PRO A 271 19.54 11.73 -10.30
N ASP A 272 19.73 11.43 -11.57
CA ASP A 272 19.85 12.41 -12.65
C ASP A 272 18.85 12.18 -13.82
N GLU A 273 18.85 13.11 -14.77
CA GLU A 273 17.98 13.05 -15.95
C GLU A 273 18.24 11.82 -16.83
N GLU A 274 19.50 11.42 -16.97
CA GLU A 274 19.87 10.25 -17.79
C GLU A 274 19.25 8.97 -17.23
N ALA A 275 19.23 8.80 -15.90
CA ALA A 275 18.59 7.67 -15.25
C ALA A 275 17.10 7.53 -15.63
N ALA A 276 16.36 8.64 -15.67
CA ALA A 276 14.95 8.63 -16.06
C ALA A 276 14.79 8.24 -17.54
N LYS A 277 15.62 8.79 -18.43
CA LYS A 277 15.58 8.50 -19.88
C LYS A 277 15.93 7.05 -20.21
N VAL A 278 17.02 6.53 -19.63
CA VAL A 278 17.42 5.12 -19.79
C VAL A 278 16.35 4.17 -19.25
N CYS A 279 15.73 4.53 -18.13
CA CYS A 279 14.61 3.79 -17.57
C CYS A 279 13.43 3.76 -18.56
N GLN A 280 12.99 4.93 -19.03
CA GLN A 280 11.89 5.09 -19.97
C GLN A 280 12.10 4.27 -21.25
N GLU A 281 13.25 4.43 -21.90
CA GLU A 281 13.57 3.74 -23.14
C GLU A 281 13.46 2.23 -22.99
N ALA A 282 13.93 1.67 -21.88
CA ALA A 282 13.89 0.23 -21.63
C ALA A 282 12.51 -0.31 -21.22
N VAL A 283 11.69 0.47 -20.51
CA VAL A 283 10.34 0.02 -20.10
C VAL A 283 9.28 0.23 -21.19
N GLU A 284 9.57 1.04 -22.21
CA GLU A 284 8.70 1.30 -23.35
C GLU A 284 9.09 0.58 -24.65
N SER A 285 10.24 -0.11 -24.67
CA SER A 285 10.70 -0.95 -25.78
C SER A 285 9.95 -2.27 -25.85
#